data_AF-F8KRK7-F1
#
_entry.id   AF-F8KRK7-F1
#
_cell.length_a   1.000
_cell.length_b   1.000
_cell.length_c   1.000
_cell.angle_alpha   90.00
_cell.angle_beta   90.00
_cell.angle_gamma   90.00
#
_symmetry.space_group_name_H-M   'P 1'
#
loop_
_entity.id
_entity.type
_entity.pdbx_description
1 polymer ?
#
loop_
_entity_poly.entity_id
_entity_poly.type
_entity_poly.pdbx_seq_one_letter_code
_entity_poly.pdbx_strand_id
1 'polypeptide(L)'
;MVGRYFSGFGFQGEAWLFEWILKPCGLYDVAGFSYGAICALEYIYGQVKQGKRTQRLILIAPCMLAHKSQAFKNLQLKAYQQNPQAYMQAFFEKIGWNALLAQDPSLARYAHLGSLQDLQTLLNYHYDPQKLEFLCDQGVRLEVFIGLEDAIMDAKALCAFFRDYGCVWQFKGANHLLIKAKK
;
A
#
# COMPACT_ATOMS: atom_id res chain seq x y z
N MET A 1 18.13 3.15 7.29
CA MET A 1 17.42 2.03 6.66
C MET A 1 16.18 1.77 7.49
N VAL A 2 15.01 1.71 6.85
CA VAL A 2 13.74 1.40 7.53
C VAL A 2 13.86 0.05 8.26
N GLY A 3 13.34 -0.03 9.48
CA GLY A 3 13.44 -1.23 10.31
C GLY A 3 12.75 -2.44 9.68
N ARG A 4 11.59 -2.21 9.06
CA ARG A 4 10.88 -3.22 8.30
C ARG A 4 10.05 -2.60 7.17
N TYR A 5 10.11 -3.22 6.00
CA TYR A 5 9.31 -2.87 4.82
C TYR A 5 8.41 -4.05 4.43
N PHE A 6 7.16 -3.76 4.07
CA PHE A 6 6.21 -4.74 3.55
C PHE A 6 5.85 -4.42 2.10
N SER A 7 6.00 -5.42 1.23
CA SER A 7 5.76 -5.27 -0.20
C SER A 7 4.28 -5.18 -0.59
N GLY A 8 4.02 -4.50 -1.71
CA GLY A 8 2.69 -4.40 -2.31
C GLY A 8 2.16 -5.72 -2.89
N PHE A 9 0.87 -5.73 -3.21
CA PHE A 9 0.22 -6.90 -3.81
C PHE A 9 0.87 -7.21 -5.17
N GLY A 10 1.36 -8.44 -5.32
CA GLY A 10 2.08 -8.86 -6.52
C GLY A 10 3.51 -8.32 -6.63
N PHE A 11 4.08 -7.80 -5.55
CA PHE A 11 5.46 -7.34 -5.52
C PHE A 11 6.29 -8.03 -4.45
N GLN A 12 7.62 -8.04 -4.65
CA GLN A 12 8.61 -8.40 -3.65
C GLN A 12 9.87 -7.57 -3.87
N GLY A 13 10.37 -6.91 -2.81
CA GLY A 13 11.64 -6.19 -2.87
C GLY A 13 11.62 -4.88 -3.68
N GLU A 14 10.44 -4.33 -3.97
CA GLU A 14 10.21 -3.11 -4.75
C GLU A 14 10.44 -1.80 -3.96
N ALA A 15 10.95 -1.89 -2.74
CA ALA A 15 11.21 -0.74 -1.86
C ALA A 15 12.11 0.34 -2.49
N TRP A 16 12.95 -0.03 -3.45
CA TRP A 16 13.81 0.88 -4.21
C TRP A 16 13.00 2.00 -4.90
N LEU A 17 11.75 1.72 -5.29
CA LEU A 17 10.85 2.70 -5.91
C LEU A 17 10.56 3.90 -4.98
N PHE A 18 10.66 3.67 -3.67
CA PHE A 18 10.31 4.62 -2.63
C PHE A 18 11.52 5.05 -1.81
N GLU A 19 12.75 4.88 -2.32
CA GLU A 19 13.97 5.27 -1.60
C GLU A 19 13.95 6.72 -1.13
N TRP A 20 13.36 7.63 -1.90
CA TRP A 20 13.22 9.02 -1.52
C TRP A 20 12.33 9.25 -0.28
N ILE A 21 11.39 8.34 0.02
CA ILE A 21 10.59 8.30 1.27
C ILE A 21 11.36 7.53 2.35
N LEU A 22 11.98 6.42 1.99
CA LEU A 22 12.56 5.45 2.94
C LEU A 22 13.95 5.82 3.44
N LYS A 23 14.70 6.66 2.73
CA LYS A 23 16.06 7.10 3.09
C LYS A 23 16.15 7.74 4.49
N PRO A 24 15.25 8.65 4.91
CA PRO A 24 15.25 9.19 6.27
C PRO A 24 14.75 8.19 7.35
N CYS A 25 14.33 6.98 6.97
CA CYS A 25 13.84 5.97 7.92
C CYS A 25 14.98 5.25 8.66
N GLY A 26 14.73 4.95 9.93
CA GLY A 26 15.59 4.23 10.85
C GLY A 26 15.00 2.91 11.34
N LEU A 27 15.72 2.28 12.28
CA LEU A 27 15.46 0.91 12.75
C LEU A 27 14.08 0.69 13.40
N TYR A 28 13.48 1.75 13.96
CA TYR A 28 12.17 1.67 14.64
C TYR A 28 11.00 2.10 13.76
N ASP A 29 11.25 2.35 12.48
CA ASP A 29 10.23 2.74 11.53
C ASP A 29 9.77 1.52 10.73
N VAL A 30 8.47 1.47 10.46
CA VAL A 30 7.84 0.41 9.68
C VAL A 30 7.15 1.06 8.48
N ALA A 31 7.42 0.54 7.30
CA ALA A 31 6.82 1.03 6.06
C ALA A 31 6.11 -0.10 5.31
N GLY A 32 5.11 0.27 4.50
CA GLY A 32 4.50 -0.66 3.58
C GLY A 32 3.85 0.05 2.41
N PHE A 33 3.89 -0.60 1.24
CA PHE A 33 3.27 -0.12 0.01
C PHE A 33 2.00 -0.89 -0.31
N SER A 34 0.90 -0.22 -0.65
CA SER A 34 -0.35 -0.87 -1.11
C SER A 34 -0.85 -1.91 -0.10
N TYR A 35 -0.96 -3.19 -0.49
CA TYR A 35 -1.22 -4.30 0.45
C TYR A 35 -0.25 -4.33 1.63
N GLY A 36 1.04 -4.07 1.39
CA GLY A 36 2.05 -3.98 2.42
C GLY A 36 1.77 -2.88 3.46
N ALA A 37 1.04 -1.81 3.10
CA ALA A 37 0.61 -0.80 4.08
C ALA A 37 -0.36 -1.39 5.12
N ILE A 38 -1.22 -2.34 4.73
CA ILE A 38 -2.09 -3.09 5.65
C ILE A 38 -1.21 -3.96 6.59
N CYS A 39 -0.26 -4.69 6.01
CA CYS A 39 0.66 -5.54 6.77
C CYS A 39 1.50 -4.72 7.77
N ALA A 40 1.97 -3.54 7.35
CA ALA A 40 2.75 -2.62 8.18
C ALA A 40 1.95 -2.13 9.39
N LEU A 41 0.67 -1.75 9.19
CA LEU A 41 -0.22 -1.33 10.25
C LEU A 41 -0.49 -2.46 11.26
N GLU A 42 -0.85 -3.66 10.79
CA GLU A 42 -1.11 -4.78 11.71
C GLU A 42 0.14 -5.22 12.47
N TYR A 43 1.31 -5.19 11.80
CA TYR A 43 2.58 -5.49 12.43
C TYR A 43 2.91 -4.47 13.53
N ILE A 44 2.85 -3.16 13.23
CA ILE A 44 3.22 -2.13 14.21
C ILE A 44 2.25 -2.13 15.39
N TYR A 45 0.95 -2.32 15.13
CA TYR A 45 -0.08 -2.48 16.17
C TYR A 45 0.25 -3.64 17.11
N GLY A 46 0.58 -4.81 16.56
CA GLY A 46 1.00 -5.97 17.36
C GLY A 46 2.27 -5.71 18.18
N GLN A 47 3.24 -5.00 17.61
CA GLN A 47 4.50 -4.68 18.29
C GLN A 47 4.30 -3.71 19.45
N VAL A 48 3.53 -2.65 19.26
CA VAL A 48 3.21 -1.66 20.32
C VAL A 48 2.43 -2.32 21.45
N LYS A 49 1.45 -3.19 21.14
CA LYS A 49 0.74 -3.97 22.18
C LYS A 49 1.65 -4.89 23.00
N GLN A 50 2.78 -5.30 22.45
CA GLN A 50 3.80 -6.10 23.15
C GLN A 50 4.85 -5.23 23.87
N GLY A 51 4.66 -3.90 23.94
CA GLY A 51 5.60 -2.97 24.56
C GLY A 51 6.89 -2.77 23.76
N LYS A 52 6.93 -3.17 22.49
CA LYS A 52 8.12 -2.99 21.65
C LYS A 52 8.15 -1.60 21.06
N ARG A 53 9.34 -0.98 21.07
CA ARG A 53 9.56 0.35 20.52
C ARG A 53 9.30 0.38 19.02
N THR A 54 8.44 1.30 18.61
CA THR A 54 8.21 1.68 17.22
C THR A 54 8.04 3.20 17.17
N GLN A 55 8.44 3.85 16.07
CA GLN A 55 8.54 5.31 16.01
C GLN A 55 7.66 5.91 14.93
N ARG A 56 7.72 5.37 13.72
CA ARG A 56 6.90 5.81 12.59
C ARG A 56 6.25 4.64 11.88
N LEU A 57 5.01 4.87 11.45
CA LEU A 57 4.31 4.05 10.47
C LEU A 57 4.23 4.85 9.16
N ILE A 58 4.83 4.31 8.10
CA ILE A 58 4.83 4.90 6.77
C ILE A 58 3.92 4.09 5.86
N LEU A 59 2.81 4.67 5.43
CA LEU A 59 1.86 4.04 4.52
C LEU A 59 2.00 4.65 3.12
N ILE A 60 2.48 3.86 2.17
CA ILE A 60 2.69 4.29 0.79
C ILE A 60 1.53 3.76 -0.05
N ALA A 61 0.74 4.67 -0.63
CA ALA A 61 -0.46 4.37 -1.39
C ALA A 61 -1.34 3.27 -0.75
N PRO A 62 -1.77 3.44 0.53
CA PRO A 62 -2.56 2.43 1.23
C PRO A 62 -3.86 2.10 0.47
N CYS A 63 -4.23 0.82 0.50
CA CYS A 63 -5.41 0.34 -0.22
C CYS A 63 -6.64 0.24 0.70
N MET A 64 -7.75 0.88 0.31
CA MET A 64 -9.00 1.01 1.07
C MET A 64 -10.22 0.63 0.21
N LEU A 65 -10.30 -0.64 -0.20
CA LEU A 65 -11.34 -1.13 -1.12
C LEU A 65 -12.58 -1.69 -0.43
N ALA A 66 -12.60 -1.74 0.90
CA ALA A 66 -13.65 -2.43 1.63
C ALA A 66 -15.06 -1.81 1.47
N HIS A 67 -15.13 -0.53 1.11
CA HIS A 67 -16.39 0.16 0.77
C HIS A 67 -17.01 -0.28 -0.56
N LYS A 68 -16.27 -0.99 -1.42
CA LYS A 68 -16.80 -1.50 -2.70
C LYS A 68 -17.87 -2.56 -2.46
N SER A 69 -18.80 -2.70 -3.39
CA SER A 69 -19.90 -3.66 -3.27
C SER A 69 -19.40 -5.10 -3.24
N GLN A 70 -20.17 -5.99 -2.59
CA GLN A 70 -19.85 -7.43 -2.59
C GLN A 70 -19.77 -8.00 -4.01
N ALA A 71 -20.61 -7.52 -4.94
CA ALA A 71 -20.56 -7.90 -6.34
C ALA A 71 -19.22 -7.54 -7.00
N PHE A 72 -18.68 -6.33 -6.74
CA PHE A 72 -17.35 -5.95 -7.21
C PHE A 72 -16.27 -6.87 -6.65
N LYS A 73 -16.28 -7.12 -5.34
CA LYS A 73 -15.29 -7.99 -4.69
C LYS A 73 -15.34 -9.42 -5.24
N ASN A 74 -16.54 -9.98 -5.38
CA ASN A 74 -16.74 -11.31 -5.97
C ASN A 74 -16.24 -11.39 -7.42
N LEU A 75 -16.46 -10.34 -8.21
CA LEU A 75 -15.95 -10.28 -9.58
C LEU A 75 -14.42 -10.29 -9.62
N GLN A 76 -13.76 -9.51 -8.76
CA GLN A 76 -12.29 -9.48 -8.66
C GLN A 76 -11.74 -10.85 -8.26
N LEU A 77 -12.32 -11.48 -7.23
CA LEU A 77 -11.90 -12.80 -6.76
C LEU A 77 -12.11 -13.89 -7.81
N LYS A 78 -13.27 -13.89 -8.49
CA LYS A 78 -13.56 -14.86 -9.55
C LYS A 78 -12.62 -14.69 -10.74
N ALA A 79 -12.36 -13.44 -11.16
CA ALA A 79 -11.41 -13.16 -12.24
C ALA A 79 -10.00 -13.65 -11.89
N TYR A 80 -9.56 -13.42 -10.64
CA TYR A 80 -8.29 -13.95 -10.15
C TYR A 80 -8.24 -15.47 -10.18
N GLN A 81 -9.27 -16.15 -9.67
CA GLN A 81 -9.34 -17.62 -9.66
C GLN A 81 -9.34 -18.23 -11.06
N GLN A 82 -9.97 -17.56 -12.04
CA GLN A 82 -10.04 -18.04 -13.42
C GLN A 82 -8.70 -17.93 -14.14
N ASN A 83 -8.01 -16.79 -14.01
CA ASN A 83 -6.72 -16.57 -14.64
C ASN A 83 -5.89 -15.55 -13.84
N PRO A 84 -5.11 -16.02 -12.85
CA PRO A 84 -4.29 -15.16 -11.99
C PRO A 84 -3.31 -14.28 -12.80
N GLN A 85 -2.71 -14.82 -13.85
CA GLN A 85 -1.72 -14.12 -14.67
C GLN A 85 -2.35 -12.96 -15.44
N ALA A 86 -3.49 -13.19 -16.10
CA ALA A 86 -4.21 -12.14 -16.81
C ALA A 86 -4.73 -11.05 -15.86
N TYR A 87 -5.20 -11.46 -14.67
CA TYR A 87 -5.58 -10.50 -13.63
C TYR A 87 -4.40 -9.62 -13.22
N MET A 88 -3.25 -10.23 -12.92
CA MET A 88 -2.05 -9.48 -12.52
C MET A 88 -1.55 -8.57 -13.64
N GLN A 89 -1.60 -9.00 -14.89
CA GLN A 89 -1.24 -8.16 -16.03
C GLN A 89 -2.12 -6.90 -16.11
N ALA A 90 -3.44 -7.06 -15.97
CA ALA A 90 -4.37 -5.93 -15.96
C ALA A 90 -4.16 -5.02 -14.74
N PHE A 91 -3.85 -5.59 -13.57
CA PHE A 91 -3.50 -4.83 -12.37
C PHE A 91 -2.23 -4.01 -12.58
N PHE A 92 -1.15 -4.62 -13.08
CA PHE A 92 0.13 -3.95 -13.35
C PHE A 92 0.01 -2.85 -14.40
N GLU A 93 -0.80 -3.06 -15.43
CA GLU A 93 -1.13 -2.03 -16.39
C GLU A 93 -1.80 -0.84 -15.69
N LYS A 94 -2.83 -1.12 -14.88
CA LYS A 94 -3.65 -0.10 -14.22
C LYS A 94 -2.87 0.75 -13.21
N ILE A 95 -1.91 0.17 -12.50
CA ILE A 95 -1.05 0.92 -11.56
C ILE A 95 0.14 1.61 -12.25
N GLY A 96 0.34 1.39 -13.56
CA GLY A 96 1.42 1.99 -14.34
C GLY A 96 2.76 1.24 -14.29
N TRP A 97 2.78 0.00 -13.80
CA TRP A 97 4.01 -0.81 -13.73
C TRP A 97 4.55 -1.17 -15.12
N ASN A 98 3.68 -1.44 -16.10
CA ASN A 98 4.09 -1.74 -17.47
C ASN A 98 4.91 -0.61 -18.12
N ALA A 99 4.68 0.64 -17.72
CA ALA A 99 5.46 1.77 -18.20
C ALA A 99 6.91 1.76 -17.67
N LEU A 100 7.13 1.23 -16.45
CA LEU A 100 8.46 1.02 -15.90
C LEU A 100 9.15 -0.18 -16.58
N LEU A 101 8.42 -1.28 -16.78
CA LEU A 101 8.95 -2.45 -17.49
C LEU A 101 9.38 -2.14 -18.93
N ALA A 102 8.66 -1.25 -19.63
CA ALA A 102 9.03 -0.82 -20.96
C ALA A 102 10.34 -0.01 -20.99
N GLN A 103 10.69 0.66 -19.90
CA GLN A 103 11.94 1.41 -19.76
C GLN A 103 13.09 0.51 -19.30
N ASP A 104 12.81 -0.39 -18.36
CA ASP A 104 13.76 -1.38 -17.85
C ASP A 104 13.06 -2.73 -17.63
N PRO A 105 13.21 -3.68 -18.59
CA PRO A 105 12.65 -5.02 -18.48
C PRO A 105 13.20 -5.83 -17.29
N SER A 106 14.37 -5.47 -16.76
CA SER A 106 14.97 -6.18 -15.62
C SER A 106 14.15 -6.03 -14.35
N LEU A 107 13.29 -5.01 -14.27
CA LEU A 107 12.39 -4.77 -13.14
C LEU A 107 11.33 -5.86 -12.98
N ALA A 108 11.09 -6.71 -13.99
CA ALA A 108 10.20 -7.85 -13.88
C ALA A 108 10.53 -8.77 -12.69
N ARG A 109 11.78 -8.78 -12.22
CA ARG A 109 12.24 -9.52 -11.03
C ARG A 109 11.53 -9.14 -9.73
N TYR A 110 10.90 -7.96 -9.67
CA TYR A 110 10.16 -7.48 -8.49
C TYR A 110 8.67 -7.82 -8.54
N ALA A 111 8.17 -8.26 -9.71
CA ALA A 111 6.77 -8.61 -9.91
C ALA A 111 6.57 -10.10 -9.69
N HIS A 112 5.58 -10.45 -8.87
CA HIS A 112 5.26 -11.83 -8.51
C HIS A 112 3.75 -12.05 -8.57
N LEU A 113 3.35 -13.32 -8.60
CA LEU A 113 1.95 -13.68 -8.48
C LEU A 113 1.51 -13.53 -7.02
N GLY A 114 0.58 -12.64 -6.74
CA GLY A 114 0.00 -12.51 -5.40
C GLY A 114 -0.77 -13.79 -4.99
N SER A 115 -1.12 -13.94 -3.72
CA SER A 115 -2.03 -15.02 -3.34
C SER A 115 -3.49 -14.57 -3.43
N LEU A 116 -4.41 -15.53 -3.66
CA LEU A 116 -5.85 -15.25 -3.56
C LEU A 116 -6.21 -14.71 -2.16
N GLN A 117 -5.52 -15.19 -1.11
CA GLN A 117 -5.72 -14.74 0.26
C GLN A 117 -5.32 -13.27 0.44
N ASP A 118 -4.20 -12.84 -0.12
CA ASP A 118 -3.77 -11.44 -0.09
C ASP A 118 -4.80 -10.54 -0.79
N LEU A 119 -5.31 -10.99 -1.94
CA LEU A 119 -6.36 -10.26 -2.66
C LEU A 119 -7.66 -10.19 -1.84
N GLN A 120 -8.05 -11.29 -1.19
CA GLN A 120 -9.22 -11.30 -0.30
C GLN A 120 -9.05 -10.32 0.86
N THR A 121 -7.88 -10.28 1.50
CA THR A 121 -7.56 -9.31 2.54
C THR A 121 -7.64 -7.89 1.97
N LEU A 122 -6.96 -7.62 0.86
CA LEU A 122 -6.94 -6.30 0.21
C LEU A 122 -8.35 -5.75 -0.09
N LEU A 123 -9.25 -6.62 -0.56
CA LEU A 123 -10.63 -6.24 -0.92
C LEU A 123 -11.54 -6.03 0.29
N ASN A 124 -11.24 -6.63 1.43
CA ASN A 124 -12.13 -6.64 2.61
C ASN A 124 -11.57 -5.90 3.82
N TYR A 125 -10.32 -5.49 3.80
CA TYR A 125 -9.69 -4.86 4.94
C TYR A 125 -10.27 -3.46 5.22
N HIS A 126 -10.82 -3.30 6.42
CA HIS A 126 -11.24 -2.01 6.96
C HIS A 126 -10.15 -1.49 7.88
N TYR A 127 -9.65 -0.28 7.60
CA TYR A 127 -8.82 0.44 8.56
C TYR A 127 -9.66 0.76 9.79
N ASP A 128 -9.21 0.28 10.94
CA ASP A 128 -9.88 0.47 12.23
C ASP A 128 -9.42 1.79 12.87
N PRO A 129 -10.31 2.79 13.02
CA PRO A 129 -10.02 4.05 13.72
C PRO A 129 -9.39 3.85 15.09
N GLN A 130 -9.87 2.88 15.87
CA GLN A 130 -9.39 2.66 17.23
C GLN A 130 -7.95 2.16 17.25
N LYS A 131 -7.54 1.38 16.26
CA LYS A 131 -6.13 0.96 16.13
C LYS A 131 -5.24 2.15 15.79
N LEU A 132 -5.68 3.04 14.90
CA LEU A 132 -4.93 4.22 14.50
C LEU A 132 -4.80 5.21 15.65
N GLU A 133 -5.89 5.47 16.38
CA GLU A 133 -5.92 6.30 17.59
C GLU A 133 -4.98 5.74 18.66
N PHE A 134 -5.08 4.44 18.96
CA PHE A 134 -4.20 3.77 19.90
C PHE A 134 -2.71 3.95 19.53
N LEU A 135 -2.35 3.79 18.25
CA LEU A 135 -0.97 3.99 17.82
C LEU A 135 -0.50 5.43 18.03
N CYS A 136 -1.35 6.41 17.70
CA CYS A 136 -1.06 7.83 17.92
C CYS A 136 -0.87 8.15 19.40
N ASP A 137 -1.73 7.62 20.27
CA ASP A 137 -1.67 7.79 21.73
C ASP A 137 -0.39 7.18 22.32
N GLN A 138 0.12 6.11 21.72
CA GLN A 138 1.41 5.50 22.08
C GLN A 138 2.61 6.23 21.46
N GLY A 139 2.40 7.37 20.79
CA GLY A 139 3.44 8.22 20.24
C GLY A 139 3.99 7.77 18.88
N VAL A 140 3.34 6.81 18.20
CA VAL A 140 3.69 6.43 16.84
C VAL A 140 3.25 7.55 15.89
N ARG A 141 4.17 8.03 15.07
CA ARG A 141 3.85 9.04 14.04
C ARG A 141 3.42 8.36 12.76
N LEU A 142 2.24 8.70 12.26
CA LEU A 142 1.72 8.20 10.99
C LEU A 142 2.05 9.18 9.85
N GLU A 143 2.66 8.65 8.79
CA GLU A 143 2.90 9.37 7.54
C GLU A 143 2.28 8.58 6.37
N VAL A 144 1.45 9.23 5.57
CA VAL A 144 0.70 8.60 4.48
C VAL A 144 0.99 9.31 3.17
N PHE A 145 1.40 8.58 2.14
CA PHE A 145 1.79 9.11 0.84
C PHE A 145 0.81 8.64 -0.24
N ILE A 146 0.13 9.57 -0.93
CA ILE A 146 -0.97 9.26 -1.85
C ILE A 146 -0.75 9.95 -3.20
N GLY A 147 -0.81 9.17 -4.29
CA GLY A 147 -0.89 9.69 -5.65
C GLY A 147 -2.32 10.10 -5.98
N LEU A 148 -2.52 11.33 -6.46
CA LEU A 148 -3.88 11.84 -6.73
C LEU A 148 -4.51 11.30 -8.02
N GLU A 149 -3.71 10.68 -8.90
CA GLU A 149 -4.16 10.02 -10.15
C GLU A 149 -4.17 8.49 -9.99
N ASP A 150 -4.36 8.00 -8.77
CA ASP A 150 -4.46 6.57 -8.48
C ASP A 150 -5.74 5.97 -9.11
N ALA A 151 -5.57 5.05 -10.07
CA ALA A 151 -6.68 4.41 -10.76
C ALA A 151 -7.36 3.28 -9.96
N ILE A 152 -6.73 2.80 -8.89
CA ILE A 152 -7.25 1.73 -8.03
C ILE A 152 -8.10 2.32 -6.91
N MET A 153 -7.64 3.43 -6.35
CA MET A 153 -8.13 3.96 -5.09
C MET A 153 -8.89 5.27 -5.21
N ASP A 154 -9.84 5.50 -4.31
CA ASP A 154 -10.39 6.83 -4.09
C ASP A 154 -9.40 7.64 -3.25
N ALA A 155 -8.50 8.35 -3.94
CA ALA A 155 -7.47 9.18 -3.31
C ALA A 155 -8.06 10.24 -2.38
N LYS A 156 -9.24 10.82 -2.72
CA LYS A 156 -9.89 11.84 -1.88
C LYS A 156 -10.40 11.23 -0.58
N ALA A 157 -11.06 10.08 -0.66
CA ALA A 157 -11.54 9.36 0.52
C ALA A 157 -10.37 8.92 1.42
N LEU A 158 -9.28 8.42 0.84
CA LEU A 158 -8.06 8.08 1.60
C LEU A 158 -7.47 9.30 2.31
N CYS A 159 -7.34 10.43 1.61
CA CYS A 159 -6.82 11.66 2.22
C CYS A 159 -7.73 12.14 3.36
N ALA A 160 -9.04 12.10 3.16
CA ALA A 160 -10.02 12.50 4.17
C ALA A 160 -9.99 11.58 5.39
N PHE A 161 -9.81 10.27 5.21
CA PHE A 161 -9.75 9.31 6.32
C PHE A 161 -8.46 9.46 7.14
N PHE A 162 -7.28 9.52 6.49
CA PHE A 162 -6.01 9.48 7.22
C PHE A 162 -5.59 10.82 7.83
N ARG A 163 -6.19 11.94 7.43
CA ARG A 163 -5.80 13.27 7.94
C ARG A 163 -6.00 13.44 9.45
N ASP A 164 -6.89 12.65 10.04
CA ASP A 164 -7.21 12.73 11.47
C ASP A 164 -6.19 11.99 12.34
N TYR A 165 -5.33 11.15 11.73
CA TYR A 165 -4.38 10.29 12.45
C TYR A 165 -2.91 10.62 12.16
N GLY A 166 -2.62 11.46 11.16
CA GLY A 166 -1.22 11.71 10.78
C GLY A 166 -1.04 12.70 9.63
N CYS A 167 0.20 12.78 9.15
CA CYS A 167 0.55 13.64 8.02
C CYS A 167 0.21 12.92 6.71
N VAL A 168 -0.59 13.57 5.86
CA VAL A 168 -0.97 13.06 4.54
C VAL A 168 -0.30 13.88 3.44
N TRP A 169 0.65 13.26 2.75
CA TRP A 169 1.35 13.80 1.60
C TRP A 169 0.62 13.44 0.30
N GLN A 170 0.26 14.46 -0.47
CA GLN A 170 -0.52 14.32 -1.70
C GLN A 170 0.34 14.67 -2.93
N PHE A 171 0.41 13.76 -3.89
CA PHE A 171 1.24 13.90 -5.09
C PHE A 171 0.35 14.11 -6.31
N LYS A 172 0.24 15.39 -6.73
CA LYS A 172 -0.51 15.76 -7.93
C LYS A 172 0.13 15.16 -9.17
N GLY A 173 -0.69 14.56 -10.04
CA GLY A 173 -0.21 13.93 -11.26
C GLY A 173 0.52 12.61 -11.04
N ALA A 174 0.53 12.05 -9.82
CA ALA A 174 1.18 10.77 -9.53
C ALA A 174 0.14 9.64 -9.40
N ASN A 175 0.49 8.45 -9.88
CA ASN A 175 -0.34 7.25 -9.82
C ASN A 175 -0.12 6.45 -8.51
N HIS A 176 -0.63 5.21 -8.46
CA HIS A 176 -0.49 4.31 -7.31
C HIS A 176 0.97 4.05 -6.90
N LEU A 177 1.89 4.04 -7.87
CA LEU A 177 3.33 3.85 -7.66
C LEU A 177 4.06 5.15 -7.24
N LEU A 178 3.31 6.23 -7.00
CA LEU A 178 3.81 7.58 -6.71
C LEU A 178 4.74 8.17 -7.80
N ILE A 179 4.64 7.68 -9.03
CA ILE A 179 5.33 8.21 -10.21
C ILE A 179 4.35 8.98 -11.09
N LYS A 180 4.87 9.85 -11.96
CA LYS A 180 4.05 10.65 -12.87
C LYS A 180 3.12 9.76 -13.72
N ALA A 181 1.82 9.94 -13.58
CA ALA A 181 0.81 9.28 -14.38
C ALA A 181 0.97 9.70 -15.85
N LYS A 182 0.84 8.74 -16.76
CA LYS A 182 0.70 9.05 -18.19
C LYS A 182 -0.66 9.70 -18.39
N LYS A 183 -0.66 10.89 -19.02
CA LYS A 183 -1.88 11.53 -19.51
C LYS A 183 -2.38 10.82 -20.76
#